data_AF-A0A535GAR5-F1
#
_entry.id   AF-A0A535GAR5-F1
#
_cell.length_a   1.000
_cell.length_b   1.000
_cell.length_c   1.000
_cell.angle_alpha   90.00
_cell.angle_beta   90.00
_cell.angle_gamma   90.00
#
_symmetry.space_group_name_H-M   'P 1'
#
loop_
_entity.id
_entity.type
_entity.pdbx_description
1 polymer ?
#
loop_
_entity_poly.entity_id
_entity_poly.type
_entity_poly.pdbx_seq_one_letter_code
_entity_poly.pdbx_strand_id
1 'polypeptide(L)'
;VRGSSGSYSLTVSNIGPVASSGLVTVTDSLPAGLTPTVASGSGWSCGIAAQTVTCTRSDSLAATASYPVITITVTVAPAASTPVTNTATV
;
A
#
# COMPACT_ATOMS: atom_id res chain seq x y z
N VAL A 1 7.13 16.31 18.44
CA VAL A 1 8.42 15.92 17.81
C VAL A 1 8.33 16.19 16.32
N ARG A 2 9.32 16.83 15.71
CA ARG A 2 9.41 17.00 14.24
C ARG A 2 9.96 15.70 13.66
N GLY A 3 9.33 15.15 12.63
CA GLY A 3 9.70 13.85 12.06
C GLY A 3 8.84 12.66 12.49
N SER A 4 7.53 12.86 12.71
CA SER A 4 6.62 11.73 12.96
C SER A 4 6.55 10.84 11.71
N SER A 5 7.17 9.68 11.78
CA SER A 5 6.95 8.59 10.83
C SER A 5 5.56 8.01 11.06
N GLY A 6 4.77 7.91 9.99
CA GLY A 6 3.52 7.16 9.97
C GLY A 6 3.76 5.79 9.33
N SER A 7 3.03 4.77 9.77
CA SER A 7 2.98 3.48 9.09
C SER A 7 1.55 3.18 8.65
N TYR A 8 1.41 2.84 7.37
CA TYR A 8 0.17 2.36 6.76
C TYR A 8 0.30 0.87 6.52
N SER A 9 -0.76 0.14 6.85
CA SER A 9 -0.88 -1.30 6.60
C SER A 9 -1.99 -1.51 5.59
N LEU A 10 -1.63 -2.03 4.42
CA LEU A 10 -2.57 -2.34 3.35
C LEU A 10 -2.74 -3.85 3.30
N THR A 11 -3.99 -4.31 3.47
CA THR A 11 -4.35 -5.72 3.34
C THR A 11 -5.17 -5.88 2.08
N VAL A 12 -4.68 -6.71 1.16
CA VAL A 12 -5.39 -7.05 -0.07
C VAL A 12 -6.08 -8.39 0.12
N SER A 13 -7.41 -8.39 0.01
CA SER A 13 -8.26 -9.57 0.17
C SER A 13 -9.02 -9.87 -1.12
N ASN A 14 -9.06 -11.15 -1.51
CA ASN A 14 -9.86 -11.59 -2.64
C ASN A 14 -11.28 -11.88 -2.17
N ILE A 15 -12.19 -10.93 -2.41
CA ILE A 15 -13.62 -11.06 -2.12
C ILE A 15 -14.39 -11.81 -3.23
N GLY A 16 -13.72 -12.22 -4.30
CA GLY A 16 -14.32 -12.95 -5.41
C GLY A 16 -14.57 -14.43 -5.09
N PRO A 17 -15.51 -15.08 -5.81
CA PRO A 17 -15.80 -16.51 -5.63
C PRO A 17 -14.72 -17.43 -6.24
N VAL A 18 -13.79 -16.87 -7.01
CA VAL A 18 -12.72 -17.59 -7.71
C VAL A 18 -11.35 -17.09 -7.27
N ALA A 19 -10.33 -17.94 -7.39
CA ALA A 19 -8.97 -17.52 -7.14
C ALA A 19 -8.55 -16.41 -8.12
N SER A 20 -7.80 -15.42 -7.64
CA SER A 20 -7.16 -14.46 -8.53
C SER A 20 -6.15 -15.20 -9.40
N SER A 21 -6.11 -14.86 -10.68
CA SER A 21 -5.11 -15.37 -11.61
C SER A 21 -4.54 -14.20 -12.40
N GLY A 22 -3.21 -14.09 -12.44
CA GLY A 22 -2.50 -12.99 -13.09
C GLY A 22 -1.79 -12.04 -12.12
N LEU A 23 -1.31 -10.92 -12.68
CA LEU A 23 -0.58 -9.89 -11.95
C LEU A 23 -1.55 -8.98 -11.18
N VAL A 24 -1.49 -9.02 -9.86
CA VAL A 24 -2.15 -8.10 -8.94
C VAL A 24 -1.28 -6.86 -8.80
N THR A 25 -1.86 -5.68 -9.05
CA THR A 25 -1.14 -4.40 -9.00
C THR A 25 -1.83 -3.47 -8.03
N VAL A 26 -1.24 -3.31 -6.85
CA VAL A 26 -1.71 -2.37 -5.84
C VAL A 26 -1.08 -1.02 -6.12
N THR A 27 -1.91 -0.02 -6.37
CA THR A 27 -1.46 1.37 -6.51
C THR A 27 -2.07 2.21 -5.41
N ASP A 28 -1.20 2.88 -4.64
CA ASP A 28 -1.55 3.76 -3.53
C ASP A 28 -0.98 5.15 -3.82
N SER A 29 -1.86 6.13 -3.96
CA SER A 29 -1.46 7.53 -4.13
C SER A 29 -1.59 8.27 -2.80
N LEU A 30 -0.45 8.64 -2.21
CA LEU A 30 -0.43 9.42 -0.99
C LEU A 30 -0.62 10.91 -1.32
N PRO A 31 -1.45 11.65 -0.57
CA PRO A 31 -1.63 13.07 -0.79
C PRO A 31 -0.43 13.89 -0.32
N ALA A 32 -0.36 15.13 -0.80
CA ALA A 32 0.69 16.07 -0.44
C ALA A 32 0.75 16.28 1.09
N GLY A 33 1.95 16.15 1.65
CA GLY A 33 2.18 16.17 3.10
C GLY A 33 2.55 14.81 3.68
N LEU A 34 2.35 13.72 2.92
CA LEU A 34 2.94 12.41 3.21
C LEU A 34 4.04 12.10 2.21
N THR A 35 5.20 11.70 2.71
CA THR A 35 6.30 11.22 1.86
C THR A 35 6.54 9.74 2.15
N PRO A 36 6.17 8.82 1.24
CA PRO A 36 6.50 7.41 1.42
C PRO A 36 8.02 7.22 1.39
N THR A 37 8.56 6.57 2.41
CA THR A 37 10.01 6.31 2.54
C THR A 37 10.34 4.85 2.31
N VAL A 38 9.46 3.95 2.74
CA VAL A 38 9.64 2.50 2.57
C VAL A 38 8.28 1.87 2.28
N ALA A 39 8.27 0.90 1.37
CA ALA A 39 7.11 0.08 1.10
C ALA A 39 7.60 -1.35 0.91
N SER A 40 7.07 -2.26 1.71
CA SER A 40 7.48 -3.66 1.67
C SER A 40 6.35 -4.56 2.12
N GLY A 41 6.19 -5.69 1.44
CA GLY A 41 5.27 -6.74 1.82
C GLY A 41 5.85 -8.10 1.45
N SER A 42 5.51 -9.14 2.22
CA SER A 42 6.02 -10.49 1.94
C SER A 42 5.47 -11.02 0.61
N GLY A 43 6.35 -11.28 -0.35
CA GLY A 43 5.98 -11.67 -1.73
C GLY A 43 5.44 -10.51 -2.58
N TRP A 44 5.58 -9.26 -2.14
CA TRP A 44 5.22 -8.08 -2.91
C TRP A 44 6.47 -7.38 -3.45
N SER A 45 6.44 -7.02 -4.73
CA SER A 45 7.45 -6.15 -5.33
C SER A 45 6.95 -4.71 -5.32
N CYS A 46 7.41 -3.93 -4.34
CA CYS A 46 6.98 -2.56 -4.12
C CYS A 46 8.01 -1.55 -4.65
N GLY A 47 7.54 -0.59 -5.45
CA GLY A 47 8.28 0.58 -5.89
C GLY A 47 7.61 1.86 -5.40
N ILE A 48 8.42 2.85 -5.04
CA ILE A 48 7.95 4.18 -4.65
C ILE A 48 8.36 5.17 -5.73
N ALA A 49 7.39 5.85 -6.32
CA ALA A 49 7.60 6.90 -7.30
C ALA A 49 6.96 8.19 -6.78
N ALA A 50 7.79 9.13 -6.32
CA ALA A 50 7.35 10.38 -5.69
C ALA A 50 6.41 10.14 -4.48
N GLN A 51 5.10 10.37 -4.64
CA GLN A 51 4.09 10.08 -3.60
C GLN A 51 3.23 8.85 -3.91
N THR A 52 3.51 8.14 -5.00
CA THR A 52 2.77 6.94 -5.39
C THR A 52 3.56 5.69 -5.03
N VAL A 53 2.96 4.82 -4.24
CA VAL A 53 3.48 3.49 -3.95
C VAL A 53 2.79 2.49 -4.86
N THR A 54 3.57 1.72 -5.60
CA THR A 54 3.06 0.67 -6.49
C THR A 54 3.64 -0.66 -6.03
N CYS A 55 2.79 -1.59 -5.61
CA CYS A 55 3.19 -2.94 -5.23
C CYS A 55 2.56 -3.96 -6.16
N THR A 56 3.39 -4.78 -6.81
CA THR A 56 2.93 -5.82 -7.74
C THR A 56 3.22 -7.20 -7.21
N ARG A 57 2.36 -8.15 -7.56
CA ARG A 57 2.49 -9.55 -7.20
C ARG A 57 1.79 -10.44 -8.23
N SER A 58 2.39 -11.56 -8.60
CA SER A 58 1.86 -12.46 -9.64
C SER A 58 1.30 -13.79 -9.11
N ASP A 59 1.26 -13.96 -7.79
CA ASP A 59 0.78 -15.20 -7.16
C ASP A 59 -0.75 -15.27 -7.18
N SER A 60 -1.30 -16.46 -7.39
CA SER A 60 -2.75 -16.69 -7.25
C SER A 60 -3.18 -16.67 -5.79
N LEU A 61 -4.24 -15.94 -5.46
CA LEU A 61 -4.86 -15.93 -4.13
C LEU A 61 -6.21 -16.64 -4.21
N ALA A 62 -6.38 -17.67 -3.37
CA ALA A 62 -7.64 -18.40 -3.28
C ALA A 62 -8.82 -17.45 -2.98
N ALA A 63 -10.02 -17.86 -3.39
CA ALA A 63 -11.24 -17.14 -3.03
C ALA A 63 -11.32 -16.98 -1.50
N THR A 64 -11.74 -15.81 -1.03
CA THR A 64 -11.85 -15.45 0.41
C THR A 64 -10.54 -15.41 1.19
N ALA A 65 -9.39 -15.62 0.56
CA ALA A 65 -8.10 -15.47 1.20
C ALA A 65 -7.60 -14.01 1.15
N SER A 66 -6.58 -13.70 1.95
CA SER A 66 -5.90 -12.41 1.99
C SER A 66 -4.41 -12.57 1.74
N TYR A 67 -3.83 -11.67 0.97
CA TYR A 67 -2.37 -11.60 0.84
C TYR A 67 -1.74 -11.09 2.16
N PRO A 68 -0.45 -11.36 2.37
CA PRO A 68 0.34 -10.71 3.41
C PRO A 68 0.23 -9.19 3.35
N VAL A 69 0.19 -8.57 4.53
CA VAL A 69 0.08 -7.12 4.68
C VAL A 69 1.26 -6.41 4.02
N ILE A 70 0.97 -5.34 3.30
CA ILE A 70 1.96 -4.41 2.78
C ILE A 70 2.12 -3.30 3.82
N THR A 71 3.33 -3.11 4.32
CA THR A 71 3.65 -2.03 5.25
C THR A 71 4.31 -0.90 4.47
N ILE A 72 3.68 0.27 4.51
CA ILE A 72 4.19 1.50 3.92
C ILE A 72 4.56 2.45 5.05
N THR A 73 5.85 2.76 5.16
CA THR A 73 6.34 3.79 6.07
C THR A 73 6.37 5.12 5.33
N VAL A 74 5.84 6.14 5.98
CA VAL A 74 5.79 7.51 5.46
C VAL A 74 6.36 8.47 6.47
N THR A 75 6.84 9.61 6.02
CA THR A 75 7.13 10.76 6.87
C THR A 75 6.01 11.80 6.71
N VAL A 76 5.43 12.20 7.84
CA VAL A 76 4.34 13.20 7.86
C VAL A 76 4.97 14.59 7.98
N ALA A 77 4.73 15.45 7.01
CA ALA A 77 5.11 16.85 7.10
C ALA A 77 4.23 17.54 8.16
N PRO A 78 4.78 18.49 8.95
CA PRO A 78 4.03 19.19 10.00
C PRO A 78 2.85 20.04 9.47
N ALA A 79 2.76 20.25 8.16
CA ALA A 79 1.66 20.92 7.47
C ALA A 79 0.62 19.96 6.87
N ALA A 80 0.75 18.64 7.08
CA ALA A 80 -0.23 17.68 6.58
C ALA A 80 -1.57 17.92 7.29
N SER A 81 -2.58 18.32 6.51
CA SER A 81 -3.92 18.56 7.01
C SER A 81 -4.59 17.22 7.27
N THR A 82 -4.99 16.96 8.51
CA THR A 82 -5.75 15.77 8.92
C THR A 82 -7.25 16.01 8.69
N PRO A 83 -8.03 15.06 8.14
CA PRO A 83 -7.68 13.66 7.89
C PRO A 83 -7.00 13.45 6.54
N VAL A 84 -5.94 12.64 6.55
CA VAL A 84 -5.28 12.21 5.32
C VAL A 84 -5.94 10.91 4.85
N THR A 85 -6.70 10.96 3.76
CA THR A 85 -7.29 9.78 3.14
C THR A 85 -6.28 9.16 2.17
N ASN A 86 -5.79 7.96 2.49
CA ASN A 86 -5.03 7.13 1.58
C ASN A 86 -6.03 6.28 0.77
N THR A 87 -5.87 6.23 -0.56
CA THR A 87 -6.68 5.38 -1.43
C THR A 87 -5.76 4.39 -2.14
N ALA A 88 -5.94 3.10 -1.80
CA ALA A 88 -5.28 2.00 -2.50
C ALA A 88 -6.26 1.32 -3.45
N THR A 89 -5.78 1.03 -4.67
CA THR A 89 -6.54 0.33 -5.72
C THR A 89 -5.78 -0.94 -6.10
N VAL A 90 -6.51 -2.03 -6.43
CA VAL A 90 -5.98 -3.37 -6.71
C VAL A 90 -6.43 -3.82 -8.10
#